data_AF-A0A517DUS1-F1
#
_entry.id   AF-A0A517DUS1-F1
#
_cell.length_a   1.000
_cell.length_b   1.000
_cell.length_c   1.000
_cell.angle_alpha   90.00
_cell.angle_beta   90.00
_cell.angle_gamma   90.00
#
_symmetry.space_group_name_H-M   'P 1'
#
loop_
_entity.id
_entity.type
_entity.pdbx_description
1 polymer ?
#
loop_
_entity_poly.entity_id
_entity_poly.type
_entity_poly.pdbx_seq_one_letter_code
_entity_poly.pdbx_strand_id
1 'polypeptide(L)' 'MITPAVIARINELAKKSRAPGLTDSERAEQAELRRRYIDHIKVQVKTQLDSVKVADHDDHCQCGCHN' A
#
# COMPACT_ATOMS: atom_id res chain seq x y z
N MET A 1 -10.76 0.84 7.03
CA MET A 1 -10.18 1.99 6.33
C MET A 1 -8.86 2.34 7.00
N ILE A 2 -7.76 2.43 6.25
CA ILE A 2 -6.48 2.91 6.79
C ILE A 2 -6.54 4.43 6.86
N THR A 3 -6.28 4.99 8.05
CA THR A 3 -6.28 6.44 8.27
C THR A 3 -4.85 6.96 8.42
N PRO A 4 -4.61 8.27 8.21
CA PRO A 4 -3.31 8.89 8.48
C PRO A 4 -2.82 8.64 9.91
N ALA A 5 -3.74 8.55 10.88
CA ALA A 5 -3.41 8.24 12.27
C ALA A 5 -2.80 6.84 12.44
N VAL A 6 -3.30 5.83 11.71
CA VAL A 6 -2.73 4.47 11.73
C VAL A 6 -1.30 4.47 11.18
N ILE A 7 -1.07 5.19 10.09
CA ILE A 7 0.27 5.30 9.48
C ILE A 7 1.23 6.03 10.41
N ALA A 8 0.80 7.12 11.04
CA ALA A 8 1.59 7.84 12.04
C ALA A 8 1.98 6.92 13.20
N ARG A 9 1.04 6.13 13.73
CA ARG A 9 1.30 5.17 14.81
C ARG A 9 2.31 4.10 14.40
N ILE A 10 2.19 3.54 13.19
CA ILE A 10 3.17 2.57 12.66
C ILE A 10 4.58 3.20 12.61
N ASN A 11 4.68 4.46 12.19
CA ASN A 11 5.96 5.19 12.11
C ASN A 11 6.55 5.47 13.50
N GLU A 12 5.73 5.86 14.48
CA GLU A 12 6.16 6.03 15.87
C GLU A 12 6.73 4.72 16.44
N LEU A 13 6.01 3.62 16.28
CA LEU A 13 6.45 2.29 16.72
C LEU A 13 7.73 1.86 15.97
N ALA A 14 7.84 2.17 14.68
CA ALA A 14 9.05 1.90 13.90
C ALA A 14 10.25 2.72 14.37
N LYS A 15 10.04 3.98 14.76
CA LYS A 15 11.09 4.84 15.32
C LYS A 15 11.54 4.33 16.69
N LYS A 16 10.61 3.93 17.55
CA LYS A 16 10.91 3.30 18.85
C LYS A 16 11.68 1.99 18.70
N SER A 17 11.31 1.16 17.73
CA SER A 17 12.01 -0.09 17.42
C SER A 17 13.49 0.10 17.07
N ARG A 18 13.90 1.27 16.59
CA ARG A 18 15.28 1.55 16.15
C ARG A 18 16.19 2.12 17.24
N ALA A 19 15.65 2.60 18.37
CA ALA A 19 16.44 3.26 19.41
C ALA A 19 16.28 2.61 20.80
N PRO A 20 15.18 2.81 21.56
CA PRO A 20 15.01 2.17 22.87
C PRO A 20 14.55 0.70 22.81
N GLY A 21 14.11 0.22 21.64
CA GLY A 21 13.46 -1.08 21.49
C GLY A 21 11.95 -1.00 21.74
N LEU A 22 11.22 -2.03 21.31
CA LEU A 22 9.77 -2.15 21.52
C LEU A 22 9.51 -3.08 22.70
N THR A 23 8.51 -2.73 23.52
CA THR A 23 7.92 -3.69 24.46
C THR A 23 7.16 -4.77 23.69
N ASP A 24 6.93 -5.94 24.31
CA ASP A 24 6.17 -7.03 23.67
C ASP A 24 4.77 -6.61 23.25
N SER A 25 4.11 -5.76 24.04
CA SER A 25 2.79 -5.20 23.71
C SER A 25 2.85 -4.29 22.48
N GLU A 26 3.82 -3.38 22.42
CA GLU A 26 3.98 -2.49 21.26
C GLU A 26 4.41 -3.26 20.00
N ARG A 27 5.14 -4.36 20.14
CA ARG A 27 5.51 -5.24 19.04
C ARG A 27 4.30 -5.99 18.47
N ALA A 28 3.40 -6.46 19.34
CA ALA A 28 2.13 -7.02 18.93
C ALA A 28 1.24 -5.98 18.23
N GLU A 29 1.13 -4.77 18.80
CA GLU A 29 0.41 -3.64 18.19
C GLU A 29 0.98 -3.31 16.80
N GLN A 30 2.29 -3.20 16.67
CA GLN A 30 2.95 -2.91 15.39
C GLN A 30 2.67 -3.99 14.34
N ALA A 31 2.71 -5.27 14.73
CA ALA A 31 2.44 -6.38 13.84
C ALA A 31 0.98 -6.37 13.34
N GLU A 32 0.02 -6.11 14.22
CA GLU A 32 -1.38 -6.01 13.85
C GLU A 32 -1.63 -4.83 12.90
N LEU A 33 -1.11 -3.64 13.25
CA LEU A 33 -1.27 -2.44 12.42
C LEU A 33 -0.63 -2.61 11.04
N ARG A 34 0.55 -3.23 10.96
CA ARG A 34 1.22 -3.55 9.68
C ARG A 34 0.41 -4.53 8.84
N ARG A 35 -0.14 -5.58 9.45
CA ARG A 35 -0.97 -6.55 8.73
C ARG A 35 -2.21 -5.88 8.13
N ARG A 36 -2.93 -5.10 8.94
CA ARG A 36 -4.09 -4.31 8.48
C ARG A 36 -3.73 -3.36 7.34
N TYR A 37 -2.58 -2.69 7.43
CA TYR A 37 -2.08 -1.81 6.36
C TYR A 37 -1.82 -2.58 5.06
N ILE A 38 -1.08 -3.69 5.14
CA ILE A 38 -0.75 -4.51 3.97
C ILE A 38 -2.02 -5.05 3.30
N ASP A 39 -2.97 -5.56 4.07
CA ASP A 39 -4.21 -6.11 3.53
C ASP A 39 -5.04 -5.04 2.81
N HIS A 40 -5.10 -3.83 3.37
CA HIS A 40 -5.75 -2.69 2.70
C HIS A 40 -5.04 -2.29 1.41
N ILE A 41 -3.71 -2.20 1.42
CA ILE A 41 -2.92 -1.86 0.23
C ILE A 41 -3.10 -2.94 -0.86
N LYS A 42 -3.10 -4.23 -0.50
CA LYS A 42 -3.34 -5.32 -1.44
C LYS A 42 -4.69 -5.19 -2.14
N VAL A 43 -5.76 -4.91 -1.37
CA VAL A 43 -7.10 -4.70 -1.94
C VAL A 43 -7.10 -3.49 -2.87
N GLN A 44 -6.52 -2.36 -2.44
CA GLN A 44 -6.46 -1.15 -3.25
C GLN A 44 -5.69 -1.37 -4.57
N VAL A 45 -4.54 -2.04 -4.51
CA VAL A 45 -3.73 -2.37 -5.69
C VAL A 45 -4.49 -3.30 -6.62
N LYS A 46 -5.16 -4.33 -6.08
CA LYS A 46 -6.00 -5.23 -6.89
C LYS A 46 -7.12 -4.46 -7.60
N THR A 47 -7.84 -3.59 -6.89
CA THR A 47 -8.89 -2.76 -7.49
C THR A 47 -8.33 -1.84 -8.58
N GLN A 48 -7.16 -1.24 -8.38
CA GLN A 48 -6.51 -0.42 -9.41
C GLN A 48 -6.17 -1.25 -10.64
N LEU A 49 -5.58 -2.44 -10.47
CA LEU A 49 -5.27 -3.35 -11.58
C LEU A 49 -6.53 -3.82 -12.32
N ASP A 50 -7.58 -4.18 -11.60
CA ASP A 50 -8.87 -4.58 -12.19
C ASP A 50 -9.52 -3.41 -12.97
N SER A 51 -9.25 -2.16 -12.57
CA SER A 51 -9.72 -0.97 -13.29
C SER A 51 -8.88 -0.61 -14.51
N VAL A 52 -7.65 -1.13 -14.62
CA VAL A 52 -6.80 -0.91 -15.79
C VAL A 52 -7.41 -1.69 -16.96
N LYS A 53 -8.15 -0.97 -17.80
CA LYS A 53 -8.50 -1.46 -19.13
C LYS A 53 -7.26 -1.35 -20.00
N VAL A 54 -6.86 -2.47 -20.60
CA VAL A 54 -5.95 -2.43 -21.75
C VAL A 54 -6.64 -1.59 -22.81
N ALA A 55 -6.04 -0.46 -23.16
CA ALA A 55 -6.51 0.30 -24.31
C ALA A 55 -6.23 -0.56 -25.53
N ASP A 56 -7.28 -1.20 -26.06
CA ASP A 56 -7.21 -1.83 -27.37
C ASP A 56 -6.90 -0.71 -28.35
N HIS A 57 -5.75 -0.83 -28.97
CA HIS A 57 -5.21 0.20 -29.82
C HIS A 57 -5.76 -0.09 -31.22
N ASP A 58 -6.89 0.54 -31.53
CA ASP A 58 -7.61 0.34 -32.79
C ASP A 58 -6.63 0.43 -33.98
N ASP A 59 -6.81 -0.42 -35.00
CA ASP A 59 -5.92 -0.53 -36.18
C ASP A 59 -5.72 0.83 -36.89
N HIS A 60 -6.59 1.82 -36.63
CA HIS A 60 -6.52 3.17 -37.16
C HIS A 60 -6.00 4.23 -36.17
N CYS A 61 -5.14 3.87 -35.19
CA CYS A 61 -4.55 4.88 -34.31
C CYS A 61 -3.58 5.82 -35.05
N GLN A 62 -3.85 7.14 -34.99
CA GLN A 62 -3.01 8.23 -35.53
C GLN A 62 -1.76 8.57 -34.68
N CYS A 63 -1.42 7.75 -33.69
CA CYS A 63 -0.38 8.02 -32.71
C CYS A 63 1.06 7.70 -33.20
N GLY A 64 1.25 7.24 -34.44
CA GLY A 64 2.59 7.05 -35.03
C GLY A 64 3.41 5.89 -34.47
N CYS A 65 2.78 4.98 -33.72
CA CYS A 65 3.45 3.84 -33.05
C CYS A 65 3.80 2.67 -33.99
N HIS A 66 3.34 2.70 -35.25
CA HIS A 66 3.73 1.74 -36.28
C HIS A 66 4.49 2.50 -37.37
N ASN A 67 5.80 2.25 -37.44
CA ASN A 67 6.65 2.63 -38.54
C ASN A 67 7.13 1.37 -39.26
#